data_AF-A0A7Y7AGE1-F1
#
_entry.id   AF-A0A7Y7AGE1-F1
#
_cell.length_a   1.000
_cell.length_b   1.000
_cell.length_c   1.000
_cell.angle_alpha   90.00
_cell.angle_beta   90.00
_cell.angle_gamma   90.00
#
_symmetry.space_group_name_H-M   'P 1'
#
loop_
_entity.id
_entity.type
_entity.pdbx_description
1 polymer ?
#
loop_
_entity_poly.entity_id
_entity_poly.type
_entity_poly.pdbx_seq_one_letter_code
_entity_poly.pdbx_strand_id
1 'polypeptide(L)' 'MDKSFTFFQNVMKDAFAGSFASAYDKVQDWTSMQSLIVVSAIDEHYDVLMSHEELKNVMKLEELHQKVLQKCDD' A
#
# COMPACT_ATOMS: atom_id res chain seq x y z
N MET A 1 0.25 16.65 -3.45
CA MET A 1 0.45 15.31 -2.87
C MET A 1 1.74 14.75 -3.46
N ASP A 2 2.67 14.27 -2.64
CA ASP A 2 3.91 13.66 -3.13
C ASP A 2 3.58 12.28 -3.72
N LYS A 3 3.84 12.09 -5.02
CA LYS A 3 3.57 10.87 -5.77
C LYS A 3 4.84 10.02 -5.99
N SER A 4 5.91 10.31 -5.25
CA SER A 4 7.16 9.56 -5.36
C SER A 4 7.06 8.21 -4.68
N PHE A 5 7.74 7.20 -5.24
CA PHE A 5 7.78 5.87 -4.64
C PHE A 5 8.45 5.89 -3.25
N THR A 6 9.39 6.81 -3.01
CA THR A 6 10.02 6.98 -1.70
C THR A 6 9.02 7.46 -0.65
N PHE A 7 8.14 8.41 -0.99
CA PHE A 7 7.06 8.82 -0.10
C PHE A 7 6.10 7.66 0.17
N PHE A 8 5.67 6.93 -0.88
CA PHE A 8 4.82 5.75 -0.74
C PHE A 8 5.44 4.69 0.19
N GLN A 9 6.72 4.38 0.02
CA GLN A 9 7.44 3.46 0.89
C GLN A 9 7.45 3.89 2.35
N ASN A 10 7.58 5.19 2.63
CA ASN A 10 7.55 5.69 4.01
C ASN A 10 6.15 5.56 4.61
N VAL A 11 5.10 5.91 3.86
CA VAL A 11 3.70 5.70 4.29
C VAL A 11 3.47 4.22 4.64
N MET A 12 3.90 3.31 3.78
CA MET A 12 3.75 1.87 4.03
C MET A 12 4.56 1.41 5.24
N LYS A 13 5.78 1.93 5.45
CA LYS A 13 6.57 1.60 6.64
C LYS A 13 5.90 2.07 7.93
N ASP A 14 5.37 3.29 7.94
CA ASP A 14 4.70 3.87 9.10
C ASP A 14 3.41 3.11 9.43
N ALA A 15 2.66 2.70 8.42
CA ALA A 15 1.47 1.86 8.57
C ALA A 15 1.78 0.48 9.19
N PHE A 16 2.99 -0.05 8.99
CA PHE A 16 3.44 -1.36 9.51
C PHE A 16 4.25 -1.27 10.80
N ALA A 17 4.30 -0.13 11.48
CA ALA A 17 5.16 0.09 12.65
C ALA A 17 5.08 -1.03 13.71
N GLY A 18 6.23 -1.37 14.29
CA GLY A 18 6.35 -2.44 15.30
C GLY A 18 6.73 -3.81 14.71
N SER A 19 6.09 -4.88 15.18
CA SER A 19 6.44 -6.29 14.88
C SER A 19 6.27 -6.69 13.41
N PHE A 20 5.63 -5.85 12.60
CA PHE A 20 5.27 -6.14 11.21
C PHE A 20 6.19 -5.46 10.19
N ALA A 21 7.14 -4.64 10.64
CA ALA A 21 8.04 -3.86 9.79
C ALA A 21 8.93 -4.71 8.87
N SER A 22 9.12 -5.99 9.14
CA SER A 22 9.94 -6.88 8.30
C SER A 22 9.22 -7.44 7.07
N ALA A 23 7.90 -7.23 6.94
CA ALA A 23 7.10 -7.78 5.84
C ALA A 23 6.45 -6.69 4.96
N TYR A 24 6.70 -5.40 5.24
CA TYR A 24 6.06 -4.30 4.51
C TYR A 24 6.37 -4.29 3.00
N ASP A 25 7.48 -4.90 2.56
CA ASP A 25 7.89 -4.98 1.15
C ASP A 25 7.38 -6.24 0.44
N LYS A 26 6.75 -7.17 1.17
CA LYS A 26 6.23 -8.45 0.67
C LYS A 26 4.71 -8.46 0.70
N VAL A 27 4.11 -7.79 -0.28
CA VAL A 27 2.65 -7.61 -0.37
C VAL A 27 1.88 -8.94 -0.31
N GLN A 28 2.41 -9.97 -0.97
CA GLN A 28 1.84 -11.33 -0.99
C GLN A 28 1.79 -12.01 0.40
N ASP A 29 2.65 -11.59 1.33
CA ASP A 29 2.76 -12.19 2.67
C ASP A 29 1.89 -11.44 3.69
N TRP A 30 1.18 -10.39 3.26
CA TRP A 30 0.32 -9.62 4.15
C TRP A 30 -0.88 -10.44 4.57
N THR A 31 -1.06 -10.53 5.88
CA THR A 31 -2.31 -10.99 6.49
C THR A 31 -3.47 -10.07 6.11
N SER A 32 -4.71 -10.55 6.23
CA SER A 32 -5.90 -9.74 5.97
C SER A 32 -5.92 -8.44 6.79
N MET A 33 -5.42 -8.47 8.03
CA MET A 33 -5.33 -7.27 8.87
C MET A 33 -4.31 -6.26 8.32
N GLN A 34 -3.15 -6.72 7.89
CA GLN A 34 -2.13 -5.88 7.26
C GLN A 34 -2.62 -5.28 5.95
N SER A 35 -3.32 -6.07 5.13
CA SER A 35 -3.95 -5.55 3.91
C SER A 35 -4.97 -4.44 4.21
N LEU A 36 -5.80 -4.59 5.24
CA LEU A 36 -6.76 -3.56 5.64
C LEU A 36 -6.08 -2.28 6.10
N ILE A 37 -5.03 -2.39 6.93
CA ILE A 37 -4.24 -1.24 7.38
C ILE A 37 -3.68 -0.48 6.17
N VAL A 38 -3.16 -1.19 5.17
CA VAL A 38 -2.62 -0.58 3.95
C VAL A 38 -3.70 0.10 3.12
N VAL A 39 -4.85 -0.55 2.93
CA VAL A 39 -5.97 0.08 2.21
C VAL A 39 -6.36 1.38 2.88
N SER A 40 -6.48 1.39 4.22
CA SER A 40 -6.79 2.61 4.97
C SER A 40 -5.72 3.69 4.83
N ALA A 41 -4.43 3.33 4.86
CA ALA A 41 -3.34 4.28 4.66
C ALA A 41 -3.32 4.85 3.22
N ILE A 42 -3.62 4.02 2.22
CA ILE A 42 -3.74 4.48 0.82
C ILE A 42 -4.91 5.45 0.68
N ASP A 43 -6.07 5.13 1.25
CA ASP A 43 -7.26 5.99 1.24
C ASP A 43 -6.97 7.35 1.89
N GLU A 44 -6.35 7.35 3.08
CA GLU A 44 -6.00 8.58 3.80
C GLU A 44 -4.97 9.46 3.05
N HIS A 45 -3.95 8.84 2.45
CA HIS A 45 -2.84 9.58 1.85
C HIS A 45 -2.99 9.85 0.36
N TYR A 46 -3.89 9.15 -0.34
CA TYR A 46 -4.05 9.21 -1.80
C TYR A 46 -5.49 9.41 -2.25
N ASP A 47 -6.48 9.37 -1.36
CA ASP A 47 -7.92 9.43 -1.66
C ASP A 47 -8.35 8.34 -2.65
N VAL A 48 -7.72 7.16 -2.53
CA VAL A 48 -7.92 6.00 -3.42
C VAL A 48 -8.42 4.80 -2.62
N LEU A 49 -9.58 4.30 -3.01
CA LEU A 49 -10.11 3.05 -2.47
C LEU A 49 -9.57 1.84 -3.25
N MET A 50 -8.80 1.00 -2.55
CA MET A 50 -8.28 -0.28 -3.06
C MET A 50 -9.11 -1.44 -2.54
N SER A 51 -9.59 -2.31 -3.42
CA SER A 51 -10.25 -3.55 -3.02
C SER A 51 -9.22 -4.63 -2.65
N HIS A 52 -9.66 -5.61 -1.85
CA HIS A 52 -8.83 -6.74 -1.46
C HIS A 52 -8.38 -7.58 -2.68
N GLU A 53 -9.21 -7.70 -3.73
CA GLU A 53 -8.84 -8.42 -4.96
C GLU A 53 -7.73 -7.70 -5.74
N GLU A 54 -7.75 -6.38 -5.76
CA GLU A 54 -6.72 -5.58 -6.43
C GLU A 54 -5.35 -5.72 -5.76
N LEU A 55 -5.34 -5.85 -4.44
CA LEU A 55 -4.16 -6.12 -3.62
C LEU A 55 -3.63 -7.55 -3.78
N LYS A 56 -4.50 -8.55 -3.90
CA LYS A 56 -4.07 -9.95 -4.08
C LYS A 56 -3.23 -10.19 -5.34
N ASN A 57 -3.42 -9.37 -6.36
CA ASN A 57 -2.69 -9.47 -7.63
C ASN A 57 -1.39 -8.65 -7.64
N VAL A 58 -0.98 -8.09 -6.50
CA VAL A 58 0.21 -7.26 -6.37
C VAL A 58 1.26 -8.04 -5.59
N MET A 59 2.43 -8.21 -6.20
CA MET A 59 3.53 -8.98 -5.60
C MET A 59 4.54 -8.06 -4.94
N LYS A 60 4.70 -6.84 -5.48
CA LYS A 60 5.70 -5.85 -5.05
C LYS A 60 5.07 -4.52 -4.70
N LEU A 61 5.72 -3.81 -3.78
CA LEU A 61 5.29 -2.48 -3.36
C LEU A 61 5.30 -1.46 -4.51
N GLU A 62 6.22 -1.60 -5.45
CA GLU A 62 6.31 -0.75 -6.66
C GLU A 62 5.07 -0.90 -7.55
N GLU A 63 4.59 -2.13 -7.73
CA GLU A 63 3.38 -2.43 -8.48
C GLU A 63 2.14 -1.86 -7.77
N LEU A 64 2.11 -1.94 -6.43
CA LEU A 64 1.05 -1.31 -5.63
C LEU A 64 1.01 0.19 -5.89
N HIS A 65 2.16 0.84 -5.82
CA HIS A 65 2.28 2.27 -6.02
C HIS A 65 1.79 2.69 -7.42
N GLN A 66 2.18 1.96 -8.48
CA GLN A 66 1.69 2.24 -9.84
C GLN A 66 0.17 2.10 -9.95
N LYS A 67 -0.44 1.09 -9.33
CA LYS A 67 -1.91 0.94 -9.32
C LYS A 67 -2.61 2.09 -8.59
N VAL A 68 -2.05 2.54 -7.47
CA VAL A 68 -2.60 3.68 -6.72
C VAL A 68 -2.53 4.95 -7.58
N LEU A 69 -1.40 5.20 -8.25
CA LEU A 69 -1.26 6.35 -9.13
C LEU A 69 -2.23 6.31 -10.32
N GLN A 70 -2.44 5.14 -10.93
CA GLN A 70 -3.43 4.98 -12.00
C GLN A 70 -4.83 5.38 -11.53
N LYS A 71 -5.22 4.97 -10.33
CA LYS A 71 -6.52 5.34 -9.74
C LYS A 71 -6.62 6.79 -9.30
N CYS A 72 -5.52 7.43 -8.90
CA CYS A 72 -5.53 8.86 -8.57
C CYS A 72 -5.78 9.74 -9.81
N ASP A 73 -5.50 9.23 -11.01
CA ASP A 73 -5.59 9.97 -12.26
C ASP A 73 -6.88 9.64 -13.06
N ASP A 74 -7.69 8.65 -12.59
CA ASP A 74 -9.03 8.29 -13.11
C ASP A 74 -10.14 9.15 -12.45
#